data_AF-A0A2W6QDV1-F1
#
_entry.id   AF-A0A2W6QDV1-F1
#
_cell.length_a   1.000
_cell.length_b   1.000
_cell.length_c   1.000
_cell.angle_alpha   90.00
_cell.angle_beta   90.00
_cell.angle_gamma   90.00
#
_symmetry.space_group_name_H-M   'P 1'
#
loop_
_entity.id
_entity.type
_entity.pdbx_description
1 polymer ?
#
loop_
_entity_poly.entity_id
_entity_poly.type
_entity_poly.pdbx_seq_one_letter_code
_entity_poly.pdbx_strand_id
1 'polypeptide(L)' 'MPQWLCNQLMRAFHKKDSRQIKLLNECWYFYRSKPANGSQRSVENEI' A
#
# COMPACT_ATOMS: atom_id res chain seq x y z
N MET A 1 7.83 -2.55 6.89
CA MET A 1 6.46 -2.03 6.97
C MET A 1 6.30 -1.42 8.35
N PRO A 2 5.85 -0.16 8.47
CA PRO A 2 5.59 0.46 9.77
C PRO A 2 4.64 -0.37 10.62
N GLN A 3 4.78 -0.29 11.94
CA GLN A 3 3.92 -1.03 12.88
C GLN A 3 2.43 -0.76 12.64
N TRP A 4 2.08 0.50 12.33
CA TRP A 4 0.69 0.88 12.02
C TRP A 4 0.13 0.11 10.82
N LEU A 5 0.96 -0.18 9.81
CA LEU A 5 0.55 -0.87 8.61
C LEU A 5 0.44 -2.39 8.83
N CYS A 6 1.32 -2.97 9.65
CA CYS A 6 1.18 -4.35 10.12
C CYS A 6 -0.13 -4.54 10.90
N ASN A 7 -0.47 -3.61 11.79
CA ASN A 7 -1.72 -3.68 12.56
C ASN A 7 -2.96 -3.61 11.66
N GLN A 8 -2.93 -2.81 10.58
CA GLN A 8 -4.02 -2.76 9.60
C GLN A 8 -4.14 -4.07 8.81
N LEU A 9 -3.03 -4.64 8.34
CA LEU A 9 -3.01 -5.94 7.66
C LEU A 9 -3.56 -7.07 8.53
N MET A 10 -3.17 -7.11 9.81
CA MET A 10 -3.63 -8.13 10.75
C MET A 10 -5.15 -8.07 10.96
N ARG A 11 -5.72 -6.85 11.07
CA ARG A 11 -7.17 -6.66 11.15
C ARG A 11 -7.88 -7.09 9.87
N ALA A 12 -7.34 -6.74 8.70
CA ALA A 12 -7.89 -7.15 7.41
C ALA A 12 -7.84 -8.67 7.23
N PHE A 13 -6.76 -9.32 7.67
CA PHE A 13 -6.59 -10.76 7.67
C PHE A 13 -7.63 -11.47 8.55
N HIS A 14 -7.84 -11.02 9.79
CA HIS A 14 -8.89 -11.58 10.66
C HIS A 14 -10.29 -11.41 10.08
N LYS A 15 -10.54 -10.32 9.35
CA LYS A 15 -11.80 -10.08 8.64
C LYS A 15 -11.92 -10.83 7.30
N LYS A 16 -10.87 -11.54 6.88
CA LYS A 16 -10.73 -12.14 5.54
C LYS A 16 -10.99 -11.15 4.39
N ASP A 17 -10.64 -9.88 4.59
CA ASP A 17 -10.77 -8.84 3.57
C ASP A 17 -9.52 -8.83 2.66
N SER A 18 -9.54 -9.69 1.64
CA SER A 18 -8.46 -9.81 0.67
C SER A 18 -8.26 -8.54 -0.17
N ARG A 19 -9.31 -7.74 -0.37
CA ARG A 19 -9.25 -6.47 -1.10
C ARG A 19 -8.47 -5.43 -0.30
N GLN A 20 -8.76 -5.32 0.99
CA GLN A 20 -8.05 -4.44 1.90
C GLN A 20 -6.57 -4.84 2.04
N ILE A 21 -6.28 -6.14 2.13
CA ILE A 21 -4.89 -6.63 2.14
C ILE A 21 -4.14 -6.23 0.87
N LYS A 22 -4.75 -6.43 -0.31
CA LYS A 22 -4.15 -6.04 -1.59
C LYS A 22 -3.86 -4.53 -1.63
N LEU A 23 -4.85 -3.70 -1.29
CA LEU A 23 -4.69 -2.25 -1.26
C LEU A 23 -3.56 -1.80 -0.31
N LEU A 24 -3.52 -2.35 0.91
CA LEU A 24 -2.49 -2.00 1.89
C LEU A 24 -1.09 -2.40 1.42
N ASN A 25 -0.95 -3.54 0.74
CA ASN A 25 0.30 -3.99 0.14
C ASN A 25 0.72 -3.09 -1.03
N GLU A 26 -0.20 -2.71 -1.91
CA GLU A 26 0.07 -1.74 -2.98
C GLU A 26 0.54 -0.40 -2.39
N CYS A 27 -0.19 0.15 -1.42
CA CYS A 27 0.21 1.38 -0.71
C CYS A 27 1.62 1.29 -0.13
N TRP A 28 1.97 0.17 0.51
CA TRP A 28 3.32 -0.07 1.02
C TRP A 28 4.36 -0.11 -0.09
N TYR A 29 4.05 -0.79 -1.19
CA TYR A 29 4.94 -0.89 -2.33
C TYR A 29 5.22 0.49 -2.94
N PHE A 30 4.19 1.33 -3.12
CA PHE A 30 4.36 2.71 -3.58
C PHE A 30 5.17 3.56 -2.61
N TYR A 31 4.92 3.43 -1.31
CA TYR A 31 5.67 4.16 -0.28
C TYR A 31 7.15 3.79 -0.28
N ARG A 32 7.47 2.49 -0.36
CA ARG A 32 8.85 1.97 -0.41
C ARG A 32 9.54 2.31 -1.73
N SER A 33 8.80 2.34 -2.83
CA SER A 33 9.34 2.55 -4.18
C SER A 33 9.60 4.00 -4.51
N LYS A 34 9.35 4.95 -3.59
CA LYS A 34 9.85 6.30 -3.76
C LYS A 34 11.39 6.26 -3.68
N PRO A 35 12.12 6.60 -4.76
CA PRO A 35 13.51 7.01 -4.58
C PRO A 35 13.50 8.22 -3.64
N ALA A 36 14.56 8.42 -2.86
CA ALA A 36 14.69 9.52 -1.88
C ALA A 36 14.50 10.94 -2.48
N ASN A 37 14.26 11.05 -3.79
CA ASN A 37 14.12 12.27 -4.56
C ASN A 37 12.71 12.26 -5.15
N GLY A 38 11.81 13.07 -4.60
CA GLY A 38 10.37 13.04 -4.84
C GLY A 38 9.92 13.30 -6.28
N SER A 39 9.99 12.29 -7.15
CA SER A 39 9.20 12.26 -8.39
C SER A 39 7.94 11.42 -8.18
N GLN A 40 6.83 12.13 -8.00
CA GLN A 40 5.48 11.60 -8.12
C GLN A 40 5.31 11.02 -9.51
N ARG A 41 5.06 9.70 -9.63
CA ARG A 41 4.47 9.15 -10.85
C ARG A 41 2.96 9.28 -10.73
N SER A 42 2.44 10.31 -11.39
CA SER A 42 1.02 10.50 -11.68
C SER A 42 0.49 9.25 -12.37
N VAL A 43 -0.49 8.59 -11.75
CA VAL A 43 -1.30 7.57 -12.41
C VAL A 43 -2.41 8.33 -13.14
N GLU A 44 -2.01 9.12 -14.14
CA GLU A 44 -2.91 9.66 -15.16
C GLU A 44 -2.44 9.05 -16.48
N ASN A 45 -3.41 8.51 -17.22
CA ASN A 45 -3.31 7.93 -18.57
C ASN A 45 -3.11 6.42 -18.63
N GLU A 46 -4.20 5.68 -18.41
CA GLU A 46 -4.54 4.47 -19.18
C GLU A 46 -6.08 4.39 -19.29
N ILE A 47 -6.65 5.18 -20.21
CA ILE A 47 -7.91 4.92 -20.93
C ILE A 47 -7.55 4.92 -22.41
#